data_AF-A0A957MW48-F1
#
_entry.id   AF-A0A957MW48-F1
#
_cell.length_a   1.000
_cell.length_b   1.000
_cell.length_c   1.000
_cell.angle_alpha   90.00
_cell.angle_beta   90.00
_cell.angle_gamma   90.00
#
_symmetry.space_group_name_H-M   'P 1'
#
loop_
_entity.id
_entity.type
_entity.pdbx_description
1 polymer ?
#
loop_
_entity_poly.entity_id
_entity_poly.type
_entity_poly.pdbx_seq_one_letter_code
_entity_poly.pdbx_strand_id
1 'polypeptide(L)'
;MSRLTPQEEAILAGIDDDELIRWVQELSRIDSVWRPAEGRGEAEAARWVEARCREMGLTTHFEEVVPGRPNVIAYHRFGPGPTLMFEGHTDVVTEGDPALWTDPPFSATIRDGRIYGRGA
;
A
#
# COMPACT_ATOMS: atom_id res chain seq x y z
N MET A 1 20.02 -25.08 5.24
CA MET A 1 19.50 -23.70 5.14
C MET A 1 20.70 -22.78 5.18
N SER A 2 20.88 -21.91 4.17
CA SER A 2 21.96 -20.93 4.17
C SER A 2 21.79 -20.00 5.38
N ARG A 3 22.86 -19.74 6.13
CA ARG A 3 22.84 -18.68 7.14
C ARG A 3 22.73 -17.35 6.41
N LEU A 4 21.97 -16.42 6.98
CA LEU A 4 21.92 -15.05 6.51
C LEU A 4 23.30 -14.40 6.69
N THR A 5 23.62 -13.46 5.80
CA THR A 5 24.77 -12.58 5.95
C THR A 5 24.49 -11.53 7.03
N PRO A 6 25.53 -10.93 7.65
CA PRO A 6 25.33 -9.85 8.63
C PRO A 6 24.53 -8.65 8.08
N GLN A 7 24.63 -8.39 6.78
CA GLN A 7 23.86 -7.33 6.12
C GLN A 7 22.37 -7.70 6.04
N GLU A 8 22.03 -8.94 5.66
CA GLU A 8 20.65 -9.41 5.63
C GLU A 8 20.03 -9.42 7.03
N GLU A 9 20.79 -9.83 8.06
CA GLU A 9 20.36 -9.77 9.46
C GLU A 9 20.06 -8.32 9.89
N ALA A 10 20.93 -7.37 9.53
CA ALA A 10 20.72 -5.95 9.85
C ALA A 10 19.49 -5.36 9.14
N ILE A 11 19.23 -5.76 7.90
CA ILE A 11 18.03 -5.33 7.15
C ILE A 11 16.77 -5.88 7.82
N LEU A 12 16.75 -7.18 8.15
CA LEU A 12 15.59 -7.79 8.81
C LEU A 12 15.34 -7.21 10.21
N ALA A 13 16.40 -6.86 10.94
CA ALA A 13 16.28 -6.20 12.24
C ALA A 13 15.71 -4.77 12.15
N GLY A 14 15.68 -4.17 10.96
CA GLY A 14 15.06 -2.87 10.71
C GLY A 14 13.57 -2.92 10.40
N ILE A 15 12.97 -4.12 10.32
CA ILE A 15 11.52 -4.27 10.11
C ILE A 15 10.80 -4.01 11.43
N ASP A 16 9.89 -3.02 11.41
CA ASP A 16 8.95 -2.77 12.49
C ASP A 16 7.60 -3.41 12.12
N ASP A 17 7.28 -4.52 12.78
CA ASP A 17 6.05 -5.28 12.54
C ASP A 17 4.79 -4.47 12.88
N ASP A 18 4.83 -3.65 13.94
CA ASP A 18 3.70 -2.82 14.36
C ASP A 18 3.43 -1.72 13.34
N GLU A 19 4.49 -1.12 12.78
CA GLU A 19 4.37 -0.17 11.68
C GLU A 19 3.81 -0.84 10.43
N LEU A 20 4.33 -2.00 10.04
CA LEU A 20 3.87 -2.71 8.84
C LEU A 20 2.38 -3.08 8.95
N ILE A 21 1.96 -3.64 10.10
CA ILE A 21 0.56 -3.99 10.36
C ILE A 21 -0.31 -2.73 10.30
N ARG A 22 0.12 -1.63 10.94
CA ARG A 22 -0.60 -0.36 10.91
C ARG A 22 -0.74 0.18 9.49
N TRP A 23 0.31 0.12 8.69
CA TRP A 23 0.31 0.59 7.29
C TRP A 23 -0.66 -0.20 6.42
N VAL A 24 -0.65 -1.53 6.52
CA VAL A 24 -1.63 -2.37 5.84
C VAL A 24 -3.04 -2.02 6.28
N GLN A 25 -3.30 -1.87 7.59
CA GLN A 25 -4.62 -1.49 8.08
C GLN A 25 -5.08 -0.11 7.59
N GLU A 26 -4.19 0.89 7.59
CA GLU A 26 -4.51 2.24 7.12
C GLU A 26 -4.86 2.23 5.62
N LEU A 27 -4.05 1.57 4.78
CA LEU A 27 -4.30 1.50 3.36
C LEU A 27 -5.56 0.69 3.02
N SER A 28 -5.78 -0.46 3.65
CA SER A 28 -6.98 -1.30 3.44
C SER A 28 -8.29 -0.66 3.95
N ARG A 29 -8.20 0.38 4.78
CA ARG A 29 -9.38 1.17 5.21
C ARG A 29 -9.82 2.20 4.17
N ILE A 30 -8.98 2.49 3.19
CA ILE A 30 -9.31 3.39 2.09
C ILE A 30 -10.14 2.60 1.06
N ASP A 31 -11.38 3.03 0.83
CA ASP A 31 -12.23 2.52 -0.24
C ASP A 31 -11.72 3.01 -1.60
N SER A 32 -10.72 2.31 -2.13
CA SER A 32 -10.08 2.60 -3.43
C SER A 32 -10.80 1.93 -4.62
N VAL A 33 -12.02 1.44 -4.43
CA VAL A 33 -12.81 0.85 -5.52
C VAL A 33 -13.10 1.92 -6.58
N TRP A 34 -12.87 1.57 -7.84
CA TRP A 34 -13.19 2.47 -8.95
C TRP A 34 -14.71 2.67 -9.10
N ARG A 35 -15.22 3.82 -8.65
CA ARG A 35 -16.64 4.22 -8.76
C ARG A 35 -16.74 5.66 -9.29
N PRO A 36 -16.45 5.87 -10.59
CA PRO A 36 -16.38 7.21 -11.17
C PRO A 36 -17.69 7.99 -11.09
N ALA A 37 -18.83 7.29 -11.14
CA ALA A 37 -20.16 7.90 -10.99
C ALA A 37 -20.38 8.52 -9.60
N GLU A 38 -19.64 8.07 -8.59
CA GLU A 38 -19.68 8.57 -7.21
C GLU A 38 -18.50 9.50 -6.89
N GLY A 39 -17.64 9.78 -7.87
CA GLY A 39 -16.40 10.55 -7.67
C GLY A 39 -15.37 9.83 -6.79
N ARG A 40 -15.49 8.51 -6.60
CA ARG A 40 -14.57 7.69 -5.81
C ARG A 40 -13.65 6.87 -6.70
N GLY A 41 -12.45 6.63 -6.21
CA GLY A 41 -11.41 5.90 -6.93
C GLY A 41 -10.13 5.85 -6.10
N GLU A 42 -9.00 5.77 -6.79
CA GLU A 42 -7.71 5.41 -6.19
C GLU A 42 -6.97 6.60 -5.56
N ALA A 43 -7.41 7.82 -5.83
CA ALA A 43 -6.66 9.03 -5.47
C ALA A 43 -6.31 9.16 -3.97
N GLU A 44 -7.19 8.72 -3.07
CA GLU A 44 -6.90 8.74 -1.63
C GLU A 44 -5.81 7.72 -1.26
N ALA A 45 -5.91 6.49 -1.78
CA ALA A 45 -4.91 5.44 -1.57
C ALA A 45 -3.55 5.85 -2.17
N ALA A 46 -3.56 6.42 -3.37
CA ALA A 46 -2.36 6.97 -4.00
C ALA A 46 -1.71 8.09 -3.15
N ARG A 47 -2.50 9.03 -2.61
CA ARG A 47 -1.95 10.08 -1.72
C ARG A 47 -1.36 9.49 -0.44
N TRP A 48 -2.00 8.46 0.11
CA TRP A 48 -1.46 7.76 1.27
C TRP A 48 -0.11 7.12 0.94
N VAL A 49 0.01 6.41 -0.18
CA VAL A 49 1.30 5.82 -0.63
C VAL A 49 2.35 6.91 -0.86
N GLU A 50 1.99 7.99 -1.53
CA GLU A 50 2.91 9.11 -1.78
C GLU A 50 3.45 9.70 -0.47
N ALA A 51 2.59 9.87 0.54
CA ALA A 51 2.99 10.39 1.84
C ALA A 51 4.02 9.48 2.52
N ARG A 52 3.80 8.16 2.54
CA ARG A 52 4.76 7.19 3.10
C ARG A 52 6.09 7.20 2.35
N CYS A 53 6.06 7.25 1.02
CA CYS A 53 7.28 7.37 0.22
C CYS A 53 8.07 8.65 0.55
N ARG A 54 7.38 9.79 0.73
CA ARG A 54 8.03 11.04 1.15
C ARG A 54 8.61 10.98 2.56
N GLU A 55 7.88 10.37 3.51
CA GLU A 55 8.35 10.15 4.88
C GLU A 55 9.64 9.31 4.91
N MET A 56 9.76 8.32 4.02
CA MET A 56 10.98 7.52 3.82
C MET A 56 12.10 8.27 3.09
N GLY A 57 11.90 9.53 2.70
CA GLY A 57 12.90 10.34 1.98
C GLY A 57 13.02 10.03 0.49
N LEU A 58 12.03 9.37 -0.11
CA LEU A 58 11.98 9.16 -1.56
C LEU A 58 11.49 10.42 -2.27
N THR A 59 12.03 10.67 -3.47
CA THR A 59 11.43 11.65 -4.38
C THR A 59 10.18 11.04 -4.98
N THR A 60 9.07 11.78 -4.98
CA THR A 60 7.80 11.31 -5.55
C THR A 60 7.33 12.19 -6.69
N HIS A 61 6.67 11.56 -7.66
CA HIS A 61 5.91 12.21 -8.71
C HIS A 61 4.48 11.65 -8.69
N PHE A 62 3.50 12.55 -8.61
CA PHE A 62 2.08 12.23 -8.61
C PHE A 62 1.48 12.69 -9.93
N GLU A 63 1.03 11.74 -10.73
CA GLU A 63 0.58 12.00 -12.10
C GLU A 63 -0.88 11.58 -12.25
N GLU A 64 -1.79 12.53 -12.43
CA GLU A 64 -3.18 12.21 -12.72
C GLU A 64 -3.33 11.74 -14.17
N VAL A 65 -3.61 10.45 -14.38
CA VAL A 65 -3.77 9.83 -15.70
C VAL A 65 -5.19 10.03 -16.23
N VAL A 66 -6.16 9.75 -15.37
CA VAL A 66 -7.58 10.12 -15.56
C VAL A 66 -8.11 10.65 -14.23
N PRO A 67 -9.20 11.45 -14.22
CA PRO A 67 -9.73 12.02 -12.99
C PRO A 67 -9.94 10.97 -11.91
N GLY A 68 -9.25 11.14 -10.77
CA GLY A 68 -9.35 10.23 -9.63
C GLY A 68 -8.54 8.91 -9.72
N ARG A 69 -7.74 8.70 -10.77
CA ARG A 69 -6.81 7.55 -10.89
C ARG A 69 -5.39 8.00 -11.23
N PRO A 70 -4.65 8.49 -10.23
CA PRO A 70 -3.28 8.92 -10.42
C PRO A 70 -2.29 7.76 -10.26
N ASN A 71 -1.15 7.88 -10.94
CA ASN A 71 0.04 7.09 -10.65
C ASN A 71 0.88 7.79 -9.57
N VAL A 72 1.52 7.00 -8.71
CA VAL A 72 2.57 7.47 -7.80
C VAL A 72 3.88 6.81 -8.19
N ILE A 73 4.84 7.62 -8.59
CA ILE A 73 6.18 7.17 -8.94
C ILE A 73 7.12 7.66 -7.84
N ALA A 74 7.64 6.74 -7.04
CA ALA A 74 8.62 7.03 -5.99
C ALA A 74 9.98 6.45 -6.38
N TYR A 75 11.06 7.23 -6.20
CA TYR A 75 12.40 6.78 -6.57
C TYR A 75 13.48 7.41 -5.70
N HIS A 76 14.61 6.71 -5.63
CA HIS A 76 15.86 7.18 -5.06
C HIS A 76 17.01 6.80 -5.99
N ARG A 77 18.00 7.69 -6.15
CA ARG A 77 19.16 7.46 -7.03
C ARG A 77 20.38 7.10 -6.19
N PHE A 78 20.77 5.83 -6.22
CA PHE A 78 21.94 5.32 -5.49
C PHE A 78 23.29 5.49 -6.23
N GLY A 79 23.26 5.95 -7.49
CA GLY A 79 24.44 6.13 -8.34
C GLY A 79 24.30 5.48 -9.72
N PRO A 80 25.39 5.37 -10.50
CA PRO A 80 25.40 4.61 -11.75
C PRO A 80 25.20 3.10 -11.48
N GLY A 81 24.41 2.43 -12.31
CA GLY A 81 24.17 0.99 -12.19
C GLY A 81 22.80 0.56 -12.73
N PRO A 82 22.44 -0.72 -12.57
CA PRO A 82 21.11 -1.22 -12.89
C PRO A 82 20.03 -0.59 -11.99
N THR A 83 18.82 -0.45 -12.54
CA THR A 83 17.64 0.04 -11.80
C THR A 83 16.73 -1.14 -11.47
N LEU A 84 16.26 -1.21 -10.23
CA LEU A 84 15.17 -2.09 -9.82
C LEU A 84 13.88 -1.27 -9.72
N MET A 85 12.79 -1.77 -10.31
CA MET A 85 11.46 -1.18 -10.23
C MET A 85 10.50 -2.19 -9.60
N PHE A 86 9.76 -1.73 -8.60
CA PHE A 86 8.59 -2.43 -8.09
C PHE A 86 7.35 -1.79 -8.72
N GLU A 87 6.49 -2.62 -9.31
CA GLU A 87 5.21 -2.21 -9.87
C GLU A 87 4.08 -2.84 -9.06
N GLY A 88 3.07 -2.04 -8.74
CA GLY A 88 1.90 -2.46 -8.00
C GLY A 88 0.72 -1.54 -8.32
N HIS A 89 -0.46 -1.86 -7.78
CA HIS A 89 -1.68 -1.10 -7.99
C HIS A 89 -2.38 -0.85 -6.65
N THR A 90 -3.14 0.24 -6.56
CA THR A 90 -3.84 0.65 -5.34
C THR A 90 -5.35 0.43 -5.39
N ASP A 91 -5.92 0.19 -6.58
CA ASP A 91 -7.32 -0.18 -6.71
C ASP A 91 -7.60 -1.56 -6.13
N VAL A 92 -8.80 -1.70 -5.61
CA VAL A 92 -9.36 -2.96 -5.18
C VAL A 92 -10.67 -3.23 -5.89
N VAL A 93 -11.00 -4.51 -6.04
CA VAL A 93 -12.31 -4.94 -6.54
C VAL A 93 -13.41 -4.57 -5.55
N THR A 94 -14.66 -4.54 -6.03
CA THR A 94 -15.82 -4.32 -5.17
C THR A 94 -15.88 -5.30 -4.00
N GLU A 95 -16.46 -4.85 -2.90
CA GLU A 95 -16.67 -5.61 -1.67
C GLU A 95 -17.65 -6.79 -1.86
N GLY A 96 -18.45 -6.79 -2.92
CA GLY A 96 -19.51 -7.78 -3.12
C GLY A 96 -20.70 -7.51 -2.20
N ASP A 97 -21.38 -8.56 -1.72
CA ASP A 97 -22.50 -8.42 -0.78
C ASP A 97 -21.99 -8.18 0.65
N PRO A 98 -22.23 -7.01 1.27
CA PRO A 98 -21.80 -6.72 2.63
C PRO A 98 -22.35 -7.70 3.67
N ALA A 99 -23.48 -8.36 3.44
CA ALA A 99 -24.06 -9.32 4.36
C ALA A 99 -23.26 -10.63 4.48
N LEU A 100 -22.38 -10.90 3.51
CA LEU A 100 -21.49 -12.06 3.54
C LEU A 100 -20.19 -11.79 4.33
N TRP A 101 -19.95 -10.55 4.75
CA TRP A 101 -18.78 -10.19 5.51
C TRP A 101 -19.03 -10.33 7.01
N THR A 102 -18.06 -10.92 7.72
CA THR A 102 -18.05 -10.94 9.19
C THR A 102 -17.72 -9.57 9.78
N ASP A 103 -16.78 -8.87 9.14
CA ASP A 103 -16.27 -7.55 9.51
C ASP A 103 -16.47 -6.61 8.32
N PRO A 104 -16.81 -5.31 8.51
CA PRO A 104 -17.02 -4.41 7.38
C PRO A 104 -15.84 -4.44 6.39
N PRO A 105 -16.06 -4.47 5.07
CA PRO A 105 -15.01 -4.75 4.08
C PRO A 105 -13.77 -3.85 4.18
N PHE A 106 -13.95 -2.59 4.55
CA PHE A 106 -12.88 -1.60 4.70
C PHE A 106 -12.58 -1.27 6.17
N SER A 107 -12.83 -2.20 7.10
CA SER A 107 -12.49 -2.01 8.53
C SER A 107 -11.03 -2.33 8.85
N ALA A 108 -10.42 -3.21 8.05
CA ALA A 108 -9.13 -3.83 8.31
C ALA A 108 -9.05 -4.45 9.73
N THR A 109 -10.11 -5.14 10.16
CA THR A 109 -10.19 -5.73 11.51
C THR A 109 -9.10 -6.77 11.72
N ILE A 110 -8.38 -6.69 12.85
CA ILE A 110 -7.47 -7.76 13.27
C ILE A 110 -8.26 -8.78 14.09
N ARG A 111 -8.20 -10.04 13.68
CA ARG A 111 -8.79 -11.17 14.42
C ARG A 111 -7.92 -12.40 14.24
N ASP A 112 -7.64 -13.11 15.32
CA ASP A 112 -6.84 -14.35 15.32
C ASP A 112 -5.50 -14.25 14.57
N GLY A 113 -4.80 -13.13 14.74
CA GLY A 113 -3.50 -12.88 14.11
C GLY A 113 -3.54 -12.59 12.60
N ARG A 114 -4.71 -12.22 12.05
CA ARG A 114 -4.89 -11.86 10.65
C ARG A 114 -5.61 -10.52 10.51
N ILE A 115 -5.29 -9.78 9.46
CA ILE A 115 -6.04 -8.58 9.04
C ILE A 115 -7.13 -9.03 8.07
N TYR A 116 -8.37 -8.65 8.35
CA TYR A 116 -9.53 -8.90 7.50
C TYR A 116 -10.01 -7.58 6.89
N GLY A 117 -9.90 -7.47 5.57
CA GLY A 117 -10.36 -6.33 4.80
C GLY A 117 -10.17 -6.58 3.30
N ARG A 118 -10.89 -5.82 2.47
CA ARG A 118 -10.67 -5.81 1.03
C ARG A 118 -9.28 -5.22 0.75
N GLY A 119 -8.45 -5.98 0.03
CA GLY A 119 -7.08 -5.57 -0.33
C GLY A 119 -6.04 -5.77 0.78
N ALA A 120 -6.38 -6.47 1.86
CA ALA A 120 -5.45 -6.89 2.91
C ALA A 120 -4.69 -8.18 2.56
#